data_AF-A0A413CBG1-F1
#
_entry.id   AF-A0A413CBG1-F1
#
_cell.length_a   1.000
_cell.length_b   1.000
_cell.length_c   1.000
_cell.angle_alpha   90.00
_cell.angle_beta   90.00
_cell.angle_gamma   90.00
#
_symmetry.space_group_name_H-M   'P 1'
#
loop_
_entity.id
_entity.type
_entity.pdbx_description
1 polymer ?
#
loop_
_entity_poly.entity_id
_entity_poly.type
_entity_poly.pdbx_seq_one_letter_code
_entity_poly.pdbx_strand_id
1 'polypeptide(L)'
;MNNISIHSIDTVCLKEACPVHHLCARFERYQKLRKSEKVFSILNPDHIACSEQGCAYRLQKKIIRMARGFRRMFGTIPSANTPHFWHFSPYISESTYCKAKRGAILIAPDMQQKLLRLFEQNGADISIGFDEYVEQEGYEEVDTANCKKI
;
A
#
# COMPACT_ATOMS: atom_id res chain seq x y z
N MET A 1 -9.09 9.25 -0.53
CA MET A 1 -8.06 8.35 -1.11
C MET A 1 -7.39 7.71 0.07
N ASN A 2 -7.59 6.42 0.29
CA ASN A 2 -7.11 5.74 1.49
C ASN A 2 -5.59 5.55 1.39
N ASN A 3 -4.86 5.94 2.44
CA ASN A 3 -3.43 5.71 2.53
C ASN A 3 -3.19 4.24 2.88
N ILE A 4 -2.83 3.45 1.87
CA ILE A 4 -2.46 2.05 2.04
C ILE A 4 -0.95 2.01 2.31
N SER A 5 -0.56 1.56 3.50
CA SER A 5 0.83 1.28 3.83
C SER A 5 1.11 -0.22 3.71
N ILE A 6 2.12 -0.54 2.91
CA ILE A 6 2.61 -1.93 2.73
C ILE A 6 3.80 -2.20 3.66
N HIS A 7 4.31 -1.16 4.35
CA HIS A 7 5.37 -1.28 5.34
C HIS A 7 4.83 -1.75 6.70
N SER A 8 5.74 -2.22 7.56
CA SER A 8 5.40 -2.62 8.92
C SER A 8 4.67 -1.49 9.65
N ILE A 9 3.69 -1.87 10.48
CA ILE A 9 3.13 -0.94 11.45
C ILE A 9 4.24 -0.59 12.45
N ASP A 10 4.85 0.56 12.34
CA ASP A 10 5.97 0.93 13.23
C ASP A 10 5.50 1.31 14.64
N THR A 11 4.23 1.67 14.79
CA THR A 11 3.63 2.11 16.06
C THR A 11 2.45 1.23 16.50
N VAL A 12 2.47 0.77 17.74
CA VAL A 12 1.40 -0.06 18.31
C VAL A 12 0.40 0.77 19.13
N CYS A 13 -0.75 0.17 19.42
CA CYS A 13 -1.76 0.75 20.31
C CYS A 13 -2.04 -0.23 21.45
N LEU A 14 -2.05 0.26 22.70
CA LEU A 14 -2.23 -0.53 23.91
C LEU A 14 -3.63 -0.39 24.51
N LYS A 15 -4.51 0.41 23.90
CA LYS A 15 -5.77 0.83 24.52
C LYS A 15 -6.82 -0.28 24.49
N GLU A 16 -6.78 -1.18 25.47
CA GLU A 16 -7.72 -2.30 25.63
C GLU A 16 -9.17 -1.83 25.80
N ALA A 17 -9.37 -0.68 26.45
CA ALA A 17 -10.69 -0.06 26.63
C ALA A 17 -11.29 0.50 25.32
N CYS A 18 -10.56 0.49 24.20
CA CYS A 18 -11.10 0.90 22.91
C CYS A 18 -12.14 -0.13 22.42
N PRO A 19 -13.41 0.24 22.14
CA PRO A 19 -14.44 -0.72 21.74
C PRO A 19 -14.09 -1.52 20.48
N VAL A 20 -13.29 -0.94 19.59
CA VAL A 20 -12.89 -1.53 18.29
C VAL A 20 -11.47 -2.10 18.29
N HIS A 21 -10.84 -2.33 19.46
CA HIS A 21 -9.45 -2.82 19.54
C HIS A 21 -9.27 -4.19 18.85
N HIS A 22 -10.27 -5.07 18.93
CA HIS A 22 -10.24 -6.41 18.33
C HIS A 22 -10.21 -6.39 16.79
N LEU A 23 -10.62 -5.27 16.18
CA LEU A 23 -10.56 -5.04 14.73
C LEU A 23 -9.33 -4.21 14.30
N CYS A 24 -8.43 -3.89 15.23
CA CYS A 24 -7.32 -2.98 14.99
C CYS A 24 -5.99 -3.74 14.90
N ALA A 25 -5.34 -3.64 13.73
CA ALA A 25 -4.04 -4.25 13.48
C ALA A 25 -2.94 -3.74 14.43
N ARG A 26 -3.04 -2.49 14.90
CA ARG A 26 -2.09 -1.92 15.89
C ARG A 26 -2.17 -2.62 17.24
N PHE A 27 -3.38 -3.01 17.66
CA PHE A 27 -3.58 -3.72 18.93
C PHE A 27 -3.17 -5.19 18.81
N GLU A 28 -3.48 -5.84 17.69
CA GLU A 28 -2.98 -7.19 17.40
C GLU A 28 -1.45 -7.23 17.40
N ARG A 29 -0.79 -6.23 16.80
CA ARG A 29 0.67 -6.13 16.80
C ARG A 29 1.22 -5.95 18.21
N TYR A 30 0.61 -5.11 19.06
CA TYR A 30 0.99 -5.01 20.47
C TYR A 30 0.98 -6.38 21.17
N GLN A 31 -0.08 -7.18 20.98
CA GLN A 31 -0.17 -8.51 21.60
C GLN A 31 0.93 -9.48 21.13
N LYS A 32 1.43 -9.32 19.90
CA LYS A 32 2.56 -10.08 19.38
C LYS A 32 3.88 -9.58 19.97
N LEU A 33 4.16 -8.28 19.85
CA LEU A 33 5.43 -7.70 20.28
C LEU A 33 5.63 -7.79 21.79
N ARG A 34 4.57 -7.69 22.61
CA ARG A 34 4.70 -7.82 24.08
C ARG A 34 5.27 -9.17 24.52
N LYS A 35 5.25 -10.20 23.65
CA LYS A 35 5.76 -11.54 23.93
C LYS A 35 7.21 -11.74 23.45
N SER A 36 7.66 -11.00 22.45
CA SER A 36 8.96 -11.23 21.77
C SER A 36 9.93 -10.07 21.89
N GLU A 37 9.44 -8.82 21.93
CA GLU A 37 10.26 -7.61 21.87
C GLU A 37 10.37 -6.94 23.23
N LYS A 38 11.56 -6.41 23.51
CA LYS A 38 11.82 -5.60 24.72
C LYS A 38 11.38 -4.15 24.57
N VAL A 39 11.36 -3.63 23.33
CA VAL A 39 11.10 -2.22 23.03
C VAL A 39 10.25 -2.13 21.77
N PHE A 40 9.24 -1.27 21.80
CA PHE A 40 8.41 -0.94 20.64
C PHE A 40 7.84 0.48 20.77
N SER A 41 7.57 1.11 19.64
CA SER A 41 6.99 2.45 19.59
C SER A 41 5.47 2.41 19.78
N ILE A 42 4.93 3.36 20.56
CA ILE A 42 3.51 3.42 20.89
C ILE A 42 2.88 4.71 20.37
N LEU A 43 1.60 4.66 20.02
CA LEU A 43 0.80 5.87 19.86
C LEU A 43 0.64 6.55 21.23
N ASN A 44 0.65 7.88 21.26
CA ASN A 44 0.41 8.64 22.48
C ASN A 44 -1.01 8.33 23.01
N PRO A 45 -1.16 7.63 24.16
CA PRO A 45 -2.45 7.16 24.64
C PRO A 45 -3.45 8.28 24.91
N ASP A 46 -2.97 9.45 25.34
CA ASP A 46 -3.80 10.59 25.74
C ASP A 46 -4.54 11.23 24.55
N HIS A 47 -4.06 11.00 23.33
CA HIS A 47 -4.67 11.52 22.10
C HIS A 47 -5.55 10.47 21.40
N ILE A 48 -5.71 9.29 21.96
CA ILE A 48 -6.54 8.24 21.36
C ILE A 48 -7.98 8.40 21.83
N ALA A 49 -8.76 9.15 21.07
CA ALA A 49 -10.22 9.14 21.14
C ALA A 49 -10.78 7.94 20.36
N CYS A 50 -11.58 7.12 21.03
CA CYS A 50 -12.24 5.98 20.41
C CYS A 50 -13.62 5.77 21.01
N SER A 51 -14.54 5.34 20.16
CA SER A 51 -15.92 5.05 20.50
C SER A 51 -16.39 3.79 19.76
N GLU A 52 -17.64 3.38 19.98
CA GLU A 52 -18.24 2.29 19.22
C GLU A 52 -18.31 2.60 17.71
N GLN A 53 -18.40 3.88 17.35
CA GLN A 53 -18.38 4.35 15.96
C GLN A 53 -16.97 4.31 15.34
N GLY A 54 -15.93 3.95 16.10
CA GLY A 54 -14.59 3.73 15.58
C GLY A 54 -13.48 4.53 16.26
N CYS A 55 -12.31 4.51 15.65
CA CYS A 55 -11.09 5.16 16.14
C CYS A 55 -10.31 5.71 14.94
N ALA A 56 -9.91 6.98 15.00
CA ALA A 56 -9.17 7.66 13.92
C ALA A 56 -7.81 7.00 13.63
N TYR A 57 -7.23 6.33 14.62
CA TYR A 57 -5.96 5.60 14.49
C TYR A 57 -6.16 4.12 14.19
N ARG A 58 -7.40 3.66 13.95
CA ARG A 58 -7.68 2.26 13.62
C ARG A 58 -7.02 1.94 12.30
N LEU A 59 -6.24 0.87 12.32
CA LEU A 59 -5.59 0.33 11.14
C LEU A 59 -6.19 -1.03 10.83
N GLN A 60 -6.66 -1.22 9.61
CA GLN A 60 -7.26 -2.46 9.16
C GLN A 60 -6.27 -3.25 8.33
N LYS A 61 -6.19 -4.56 8.60
CA LYS A 61 -5.47 -5.50 7.74
C LYS A 61 -6.22 -5.69 6.44
N LYS A 62 -5.48 -5.74 5.34
CA LYS A 62 -6.02 -5.96 4.02
C LYS A 62 -5.06 -6.77 3.18
N ILE A 63 -5.60 -7.66 2.37
CA ILE A 63 -4.84 -8.28 1.29
C ILE A 63 -4.82 -7.30 0.12
N ILE A 64 -3.62 -6.87 -0.25
CA ILE A 64 -3.37 -5.91 -1.32
C ILE A 64 -2.79 -6.67 -2.50
N ARG A 65 -3.41 -6.51 -3.66
CA ARG A 65 -2.91 -7.05 -4.92
C ARG A 65 -1.83 -6.15 -5.49
N MET A 66 -0.59 -6.60 -5.38
CA MET A 66 0.60 -5.94 -5.91
C MET A 66 0.94 -6.49 -7.29
N ALA A 67 1.48 -5.66 -8.17
CA ALA A 67 1.94 -6.11 -9.47
C ALA A 67 3.46 -6.34 -9.46
N ARG A 68 3.92 -7.18 -10.37
CA ARG A 68 5.34 -7.48 -10.59
C ARG A 68 5.62 -7.50 -12.09
N GLY A 69 6.58 -6.67 -12.51
CA GLY A 69 7.00 -6.59 -13.90
C GLY A 69 5.97 -5.93 -14.82
N PHE A 70 6.45 -5.29 -15.87
CA PHE A 70 5.62 -4.74 -16.95
C PHE A 70 6.35 -4.80 -18.30
N ARG A 71 7.23 -5.77 -18.48
CA ARG A 71 8.01 -5.95 -19.72
C ARG A 71 7.11 -6.18 -20.92
N ARG A 72 6.06 -7.00 -20.77
CA ARG A 72 5.16 -7.33 -21.89
C ARG A 72 4.40 -6.10 -22.36
N MET A 73 3.76 -5.39 -21.43
CA MET A 73 3.05 -4.15 -21.72
C MET A 73 3.99 -3.08 -22.28
N PHE A 74 5.18 -2.90 -21.70
CA PHE A 74 6.17 -1.95 -22.25
C PHE A 74 6.57 -2.31 -23.70
N GLY A 75 6.66 -3.59 -24.03
CA GLY A 75 7.01 -4.06 -25.37
C GLY A 75 5.98 -3.72 -26.45
N THR A 76 4.79 -3.26 -26.07
CA THR A 76 3.74 -2.83 -27.02
C THR A 76 3.76 -1.33 -27.33
N ILE A 77 4.55 -0.55 -26.60
CA ILE A 77 4.71 0.87 -26.88
C ILE A 77 5.32 1.03 -28.28
N PRO A 78 4.76 1.87 -29.17
CA PRO A 78 5.38 2.23 -30.44
C PRO A 78 6.82 2.71 -30.23
N SER A 79 7.76 2.22 -31.05
CA SER A 79 9.20 2.47 -30.85
C SER A 79 9.56 3.96 -30.73
N ALA A 80 8.84 4.85 -31.44
CA ALA A 80 8.99 6.30 -31.36
C ALA A 80 8.74 6.90 -29.97
N ASN A 81 7.93 6.23 -29.13
CA ASN A 81 7.55 6.69 -27.78
C ASN A 81 8.33 6.00 -26.66
N THR A 82 9.27 5.11 -27.00
CA THR A 82 10.10 4.40 -26.01
C THR A 82 11.34 5.16 -25.52
N PRO A 83 11.99 6.06 -26.31
CA PRO A 83 13.15 6.79 -25.83
C PRO A 83 12.79 7.62 -24.60
N HIS A 84 13.64 7.55 -23.58
CA HIS A 84 13.48 8.33 -22.34
C HIS A 84 12.18 8.09 -21.56
N PHE A 85 11.41 7.03 -21.86
CA PHE A 85 10.15 6.70 -21.17
C PHE A 85 10.27 6.70 -19.64
N TRP A 86 11.43 6.29 -19.11
CA TRP A 86 11.68 6.27 -17.67
C TRP A 86 11.54 7.66 -17.02
N HIS A 87 11.85 8.76 -17.72
CA HIS A 87 11.78 10.14 -17.19
C HIS A 87 10.35 10.56 -16.84
N PHE A 88 9.37 9.96 -17.52
CA PHE A 88 7.95 10.22 -17.28
C PHE A 88 7.34 9.22 -16.29
N SER A 89 8.10 8.20 -15.92
CA SER A 89 7.66 7.21 -14.95
C SER A 89 7.61 7.81 -13.54
N PRO A 90 6.71 7.32 -12.67
CA PRO A 90 6.61 7.80 -11.28
C PRO A 90 7.81 7.36 -10.40
N TYR A 91 8.86 6.78 -10.97
CA TYR A 91 10.04 6.33 -10.25
C TYR A 91 11.09 7.43 -10.15
N ILE A 92 11.69 7.55 -8.97
CA ILE A 92 12.70 8.57 -8.66
C ILE A 92 14.02 8.33 -9.40
N SER A 93 14.31 7.08 -9.79
CA SER A 93 15.54 6.75 -10.51
C SER A 93 15.32 5.71 -11.60
N GLU A 94 16.14 5.78 -12.65
CA GLU A 94 16.18 4.79 -13.73
C GLU A 94 16.48 3.39 -13.19
N SER A 95 17.33 3.26 -12.17
CA SER A 95 17.63 1.98 -11.53
C SER A 95 16.38 1.34 -10.91
N THR A 96 15.59 2.12 -10.16
CA THR A 96 14.33 1.65 -9.58
C THR A 96 13.32 1.29 -10.67
N TYR A 97 13.20 2.10 -11.71
CA TYR A 97 12.37 1.81 -12.87
C TYR A 97 12.77 0.49 -13.54
N CYS A 98 14.07 0.28 -13.82
CA CYS A 98 14.59 -0.93 -14.43
C CYS A 98 14.34 -2.17 -13.56
N LYS A 99 14.48 -2.04 -12.23
CA LYS A 99 14.12 -3.10 -11.27
C LYS A 99 12.62 -3.41 -11.29
N ALA A 100 11.76 -2.40 -11.33
CA ALA A 100 10.31 -2.60 -11.42
C ALA A 100 9.90 -3.26 -12.73
N LYS A 101 10.45 -2.77 -13.85
CA LYS A 101 10.18 -3.29 -15.20
C LYS A 101 10.44 -4.79 -15.27
N ARG A 102 11.58 -5.25 -14.72
CA ARG A 102 11.94 -6.69 -14.68
C ARG A 102 11.29 -7.48 -13.56
N GLY A 103 10.43 -6.87 -12.74
CA GLY A 103 9.75 -7.53 -11.63
C GLY A 103 10.62 -7.81 -10.39
N ALA A 104 11.74 -7.11 -10.22
CA ALA A 104 12.58 -7.27 -9.02
C ALA A 104 12.01 -6.54 -7.79
N ILE A 105 11.13 -5.55 -7.98
CA ILE A 105 10.39 -4.89 -6.91
C ILE A 105 8.89 -4.98 -7.18
N LEU A 106 8.11 -5.02 -6.11
CA LEU A 106 6.65 -5.00 -6.19
C LEU A 106 6.15 -3.58 -6.44
N ILE A 107 5.04 -3.48 -7.16
CA ILE A 107 4.44 -2.22 -7.56
C ILE A 107 3.14 -2.07 -6.79
N ALA A 108 3.08 -1.04 -5.93
CA ALA A 108 1.91 -0.71 -5.13
C ALA A 108 0.71 -0.30 -6.00
N PRO A 109 -0.55 -0.48 -5.54
CA PRO A 109 -1.73 -0.17 -6.35
C PRO A 109 -1.77 1.26 -6.88
N ASP A 110 -1.37 2.26 -6.10
CA ASP A 110 -1.34 3.66 -6.53
C ASP A 110 -0.33 3.86 -7.67
N MET A 111 0.84 3.22 -7.57
CA MET A 111 1.89 3.21 -8.58
C MET A 111 1.46 2.44 -9.82
N GLN A 112 0.72 1.34 -9.68
CA GLN A 112 0.12 0.62 -10.80
C GLN A 112 -0.81 1.54 -11.60
N GLN A 113 -1.68 2.30 -10.94
CA GLN A 113 -2.61 3.23 -11.59
C GLN A 113 -1.90 4.39 -12.30
N LYS A 114 -0.79 4.89 -11.74
CA LYS A 114 0.04 5.91 -12.39
C LYS A 114 0.73 5.35 -13.64
N LEU A 115 1.28 4.14 -13.54
CA LEU A 115 1.93 3.48 -14.66
C LEU A 115 0.95 3.14 -15.78
N LEU A 116 -0.22 2.58 -15.48
CA LEU A 116 -1.23 2.25 -16.50
C LEU A 116 -1.64 3.48 -17.31
N ARG A 117 -1.87 4.62 -16.65
CA ARG A 117 -2.15 5.90 -17.32
C ARG A 117 -1.01 6.35 -18.22
N LEU A 118 0.24 6.23 -17.75
CA LEU A 118 1.41 6.55 -18.56
C LEU A 118 1.55 5.64 -19.78
N PHE A 119 1.32 4.33 -19.60
CA PHE A 119 1.35 3.34 -20.69
C PHE A 119 0.30 3.66 -21.75
N GLU A 120 -0.93 3.91 -21.34
CA GLU A 120 -2.04 4.29 -22.21
C GLU A 120 -1.71 5.57 -23.01
N GLN A 121 -1.22 6.62 -22.34
CA GLN A 121 -0.82 7.88 -22.97
C GLN A 121 0.27 7.72 -24.03
N ASN A 122 1.11 6.68 -23.92
CA ASN A 122 2.20 6.41 -24.84
C ASN A 122 1.85 5.36 -25.91
N GLY A 123 0.59 4.92 -25.97
CA GLY A 123 0.08 3.99 -26.98
C GLY A 123 0.38 2.51 -26.69
N ALA A 124 0.62 2.14 -25.44
CA ALA A 124 0.73 0.74 -25.05
C ALA A 124 -0.64 0.04 -25.04
N ASP A 125 -0.64 -1.27 -25.29
CA ASP A 125 -1.81 -2.13 -25.07
C ASP A 125 -1.93 -2.49 -23.58
N ILE A 126 -2.80 -1.76 -22.87
CA ILE A 126 -3.05 -1.98 -21.45
C ILE A 126 -3.80 -3.29 -21.16
N SER A 127 -4.41 -3.94 -22.16
CA SER A 127 -5.14 -5.20 -21.98
C SER A 127 -4.22 -6.37 -21.58
N ILE A 128 -2.93 -6.28 -21.92
CA ILE A 128 -1.90 -7.23 -21.50
C ILE A 128 -1.70 -7.22 -19.98
N GLY A 129 -1.85 -6.05 -19.36
CA GLY A 129 -1.60 -5.84 -17.94
C GLY A 129 -0.14 -6.04 -17.51
N PHE A 130 0.08 -6.09 -16.20
CA PHE A 130 1.38 -6.39 -15.60
C PHE A 130 1.81 -7.84 -15.85
N ASP A 131 3.10 -8.14 -15.67
CA ASP A 131 3.63 -9.48 -15.96
C ASP A 131 3.08 -10.53 -14.97
N GLU A 132 2.95 -10.15 -13.69
CA GLU A 132 2.44 -11.00 -12.61
C GLU A 132 1.73 -10.15 -11.54
N TYR A 133 0.89 -10.81 -10.72
CA TYR A 133 0.31 -10.24 -9.51
C TYR A 133 0.59 -11.13 -8.30
N VAL A 134 0.85 -10.50 -7.17
CA VAL A 134 1.03 -11.17 -5.88
C VAL A 134 0.12 -10.54 -4.83
N GLU A 135 -0.40 -11.37 -3.93
CA GLU A 135 -1.18 -10.91 -2.79
C GLU A 135 -0.26 -10.69 -1.60
N GLN A 136 -0.34 -9.50 -0.98
CA GLN A 136 0.47 -9.15 0.18
C GLN A 136 -0.42 -8.59 1.29
N GLU A 137 -0.20 -9.03 2.54
CA GLU A 137 -0.81 -8.38 3.69
C GLU A 137 -0.24 -6.96 3.81
N GLY A 138 -1.12 -5.96 3.84
CA GLY A 138 -0.77 -4.62 4.25
C GLY A 138 -1.89 -4.00 5.07
N TYR A 139 -1.78 -2.68 5.24
CA TYR A 139 -2.52 -1.97 6.25
C TYR A 139 -3.13 -0.69 5.69
N GLU A 140 -4.39 -0.43 6.02
CA GLU A 140 -5.14 0.73 5.55
C GLU A 140 -5.70 1.49 6.75
N GLU A 141 -5.55 2.81 6.73
CA GLU A 141 -6.23 3.68 7.68
C GLU A 141 -7.72 3.70 7.40
N VAL A 142 -8.51 3.67 8.47
CA VAL A 142 -9.95 3.60 8.37
C VAL A 142 -10.50 5.01 8.42
N ASP A 143 -11.09 5.46 7.33
CA ASP A 143 -11.79 6.75 7.29
C ASP A 143 -12.97 6.73 8.28
N THR A 144 -12.78 7.39 9.44
CA THR A 144 -13.83 7.56 10.45
C THR A 144 -14.97 8.46 9.96
N ALA A 145 -14.80 9.17 8.84
CA ALA A 145 -15.85 9.96 8.20
C ALA A 145 -16.96 9.10 7.54
N ASN A 146 -16.65 7.84 7.20
CA ASN A 146 -17.60 6.92 6.57
C ASN A 146 -18.28 5.96 7.56
N CYS A 147 -18.10 6.13 8.87
CA CYS A 147 -18.85 5.38 9.88
C CYS A 147 -20.24 5.99 10.12
N LYS A 148 -21.00 6.25 9.04
CA LYS A 148 -22.43 6.53 9.11
C LYS A 148 -23.21 5.29 8.69
N LYS A 149 -23.89 4.73 9.70
CA LYS A 149 -25.05 3.84 9.64
C LYS A 149 -24.76 2.40 9.20
N ILE A 150 -24.64 1.52 10.20
CA ILE A 150 -25.42 0.28 10.22
C ILE A 150 -26.36 0.40 11.42
#